data_AF-A0A7C2W469-F1
#
_entry.id   AF-A0A7C2W469-F1
#
_cell.length_a   1.000
_cell.length_b   1.000
_cell.length_c   1.000
_cell.angle_alpha   90.00
_cell.angle_beta   90.00
_cell.angle_gamma   90.00
#
_symmetry.space_group_name_H-M   'P 1'
#
loop_
_entity.id
_entity.type
_entity.pdbx_description
1 polymer ?
#
loop_
_entity_poly.entity_id
_entity_poly.type
_entity_poly.pdbx_seq_one_letter_code
_entity_poly.pdbx_strand_id
1 'polypeptide(L)'
;MSGEERRYRLHRRHLPFFMRPAVLILLVASSVIGQFLWRYISAAWGLDQRPGLFAYVLGAVLGYAEGKWTAVLWDRYYIDALLRRVKLWDTSLGKLTTLFAIFALGLPIALTIIPTQTRAIESAMQSYVFGFVGGMNFALYLWVRGLPK
;
A
#
# COMPACT_ATOMS: atom_id res chain seq x y z
N MET A 1 -31.43 -11.95 11.28
CA MET A 1 -30.16 -11.45 10.73
C MET A 1 -30.15 -9.94 10.89
N SER A 2 -29.21 -9.40 11.65
CA SER A 2 -29.07 -7.95 11.80
C SER A 2 -28.68 -7.31 10.46
N GLY A 3 -28.99 -6.02 10.27
CA GLY A 3 -28.58 -5.28 9.06
C GLY A 3 -27.06 -5.29 8.84
N GLU A 4 -26.28 -5.41 9.91
CA GLU A 4 -24.82 -5.50 9.89
C GLU A 4 -24.31 -6.84 9.35
N GLU A 5 -24.89 -7.97 9.77
CA GLU A 5 -24.53 -9.30 9.24
C GLU A 5 -24.77 -9.40 7.72
N ARG A 6 -25.85 -8.75 7.25
CA ARG A 6 -26.19 -8.73 5.82
C ARG A 6 -25.20 -7.86 5.04
N ARG A 7 -24.83 -6.68 5.56
CA ARG A 7 -23.78 -5.82 4.98
C ARG A 7 -22.44 -6.56 4.93
N TYR A 8 -22.04 -7.23 6.00
CA TYR A 8 -20.78 -7.97 6.08
C TYR A 8 -20.69 -9.12 5.04
N ARG A 9 -21.79 -9.87 4.85
CA ARG A 9 -21.89 -10.92 3.82
C ARG A 9 -21.85 -10.37 2.39
N LEU A 10 -22.52 -9.24 2.13
CA LEU A 10 -22.48 -8.57 0.82
C LEU A 10 -21.07 -8.05 0.50
N HIS A 11 -20.40 -7.47 1.50
CA HIS A 11 -19.05 -6.95 1.40
C HIS A 11 -18.05 -8.02 0.95
N ARG A 12 -18.07 -9.20 1.59
CA ARG A 12 -17.17 -10.32 1.25
C ARG A 12 -17.39 -10.91 -0.14
N ARG A 13 -18.62 -10.89 -0.66
CA ARG A 13 -18.95 -11.47 -1.98
C ARG A 13 -18.55 -10.57 -3.15
N HIS A 14 -18.46 -9.26 -2.94
CA HIS A 14 -18.30 -8.30 -4.04
C HIS A 14 -16.93 -7.63 -4.10
N LEU A 15 -15.99 -8.02 -3.22
CA LEU A 15 -14.64 -7.44 -3.17
C LEU A 15 -14.08 -7.22 -4.60
N PRO A 16 -13.63 -5.99 -4.92
CA PRO A 16 -13.00 -5.71 -6.20
C PRO A 16 -11.92 -6.74 -6.52
N PHE A 17 -11.70 -7.03 -7.80
CA PHE A 17 -10.73 -8.04 -8.23
C PHE A 17 -9.36 -7.90 -7.53
N PHE A 18 -8.87 -6.67 -7.40
CA PHE A 18 -7.59 -6.33 -6.76
C PHE A 18 -7.54 -6.57 -5.24
N MET A 19 -8.68 -6.77 -4.57
CA MET A 19 -8.77 -7.06 -3.14
C MET A 19 -9.02 -8.54 -2.84
N ARG A 20 -8.96 -9.40 -3.87
CA ARG A 20 -9.03 -10.85 -3.63
C ARG A 20 -7.78 -11.30 -2.87
N PRO A 21 -7.92 -12.18 -1.86
CA PRO A 21 -6.79 -12.63 -1.04
C PRO A 21 -5.59 -13.15 -1.86
N ALA A 22 -5.86 -13.93 -2.91
CA ALA A 22 -4.81 -14.46 -3.78
C ALA A 22 -4.03 -13.35 -4.50
N VAL A 23 -4.73 -12.31 -4.98
CA VAL A 23 -4.08 -11.16 -5.65
C VAL A 23 -3.23 -10.38 -4.66
N LEU A 24 -3.76 -10.14 -3.45
CA LEU A 24 -3.01 -9.44 -2.40
C LEU A 24 -1.75 -10.20 -1.97
N ILE A 25 -1.83 -11.53 -1.84
CA ILE A 25 -0.65 -12.37 -1.57
C ILE A 25 0.37 -12.25 -2.70
N LEU A 26 -0.07 -12.30 -3.97
CA LEU A 26 0.83 -12.16 -5.11
C LEU A 26 1.51 -10.79 -5.15
N LEU A 27 0.80 -9.73 -4.77
CA LEU A 27 1.35 -8.37 -4.68
C LEU A 27 2.35 -8.21 -3.54
N VAL A 28 2.11 -8.84 -2.38
CA VAL A 28 3.06 -8.88 -1.27
C VAL A 28 4.30 -9.71 -1.65
N ALA A 29 4.10 -10.88 -2.27
CA ALA A 29 5.21 -11.72 -2.71
C ALA A 29 6.06 -11.02 -3.78
N SER A 30 5.43 -10.36 -4.75
CA SER A 30 6.14 -9.63 -5.81
C SER A 30 6.93 -8.44 -5.25
N SER A 31 6.44 -7.75 -4.22
CA SER A 31 7.20 -6.66 -3.59
C SER A 31 8.41 -7.17 -2.82
N VAL A 32 8.30 -8.31 -2.14
CA VAL A 32 9.43 -8.96 -1.46
C VAL A 32 10.48 -9.44 -2.48
N ILE A 33 10.05 -10.15 -3.53
CA ILE A 33 10.95 -10.61 -4.61
C ILE A 33 11.61 -9.42 -5.30
N GLY A 34 10.84 -8.38 -5.62
CA GLY A 34 11.34 -7.13 -6.20
C GLY A 34 12.41 -6.48 -5.33
N GLN A 35 12.20 -6.43 -4.01
CA GLN A 35 13.19 -5.91 -3.06
C GLN A 35 14.48 -6.73 -3.06
N PHE A 36 14.40 -8.07 -3.08
CA PHE A 36 15.58 -8.92 -3.15
C PHE A 36 16.37 -8.71 -4.44
N LEU A 37 15.70 -8.71 -5.60
CA LEU A 37 16.33 -8.49 -6.90
C LEU A 37 16.97 -7.10 -6.98
N TRP A 38 16.27 -6.08 -6.47
CA TRP A 38 16.75 -4.71 -6.51
C TRP A 38 17.98 -4.49 -5.62
N ARG A 39 18.00 -5.10 -4.43
CA ARG A 39 19.18 -5.08 -3.56
C ARG A 39 20.36 -5.82 -4.18
N TYR A 40 20.12 -6.93 -4.87
CA TYR A 40 21.16 -7.65 -5.60
C TYR A 40 21.80 -6.75 -6.67
N ILE A 41 20.99 -6.04 -7.48
CA ILE A 41 21.47 -5.08 -8.48
C ILE A 41 22.25 -3.94 -7.81
N SER A 42 21.70 -3.38 -6.72
CA SER A 42 22.33 -2.28 -5.99
C SER A 42 23.69 -2.70 -5.38
N ALA A 43 23.80 -3.95 -4.92
CA ALA A 43 25.04 -4.51 -4.41
C ALA A 43 26.07 -4.70 -5.52
N ALA A 44 25.64 -5.10 -6.72
CA ALA A 44 26.52 -5.20 -7.89
C ALA A 44 27.08 -3.83 -8.32
N TRP A 45 26.40 -2.73 -7.96
CA TRP A 45 26.92 -1.37 -8.14
C TRP A 45 27.86 -0.91 -7.01
N GLY A 46 28.15 -1.76 -6.03
CA GLY A 46 29.01 -1.42 -4.88
C GLY A 46 28.37 -0.48 -3.87
N LEU A 47 27.03 -0.35 -3.87
CA LEU A 47 26.33 0.55 -2.97
C LEU A 47 26.13 -0.06 -1.58
N ASP A 48 26.20 0.80 -0.55
CA ASP A 48 25.77 0.43 0.79
C ASP A 48 24.28 0.03 0.77
N GLN A 49 23.99 -1.12 1.38
CA GLN A 49 22.67 -1.72 1.40
C GLN A 49 21.80 -1.22 2.56
N ARG A 50 22.41 -0.59 3.57
CA ARG A 50 21.71 -0.10 4.77
C ARG A 50 20.64 0.95 4.43
N PRO A 51 20.89 1.97 3.58
CA PRO A 51 19.88 2.95 3.22
C PRO A 51 18.69 2.32 2.50
N GLY A 52 18.93 1.37 1.59
CA GLY A 52 17.88 0.63 0.89
C GLY A 52 17.02 -0.21 1.83
N LEU A 53 17.64 -0.90 2.79
CA LEU A 53 16.90 -1.66 3.79
C LEU A 53 16.06 -0.76 4.71
N PHE A 54 16.63 0.35 5.18
CA PHE A 54 15.91 1.33 5.99
C PHE A 54 14.73 1.92 5.23
N ALA A 55 14.95 2.32 3.98
CA ALA A 55 13.92 2.86 3.11
C ALA A 55 12.79 1.85 2.86
N TYR A 56 13.12 0.56 2.67
CA TYR A 56 12.12 -0.51 2.55
C TYR A 56 11.27 -0.66 3.81
N VAL A 57 11.89 -0.69 4.99
CA VAL A 57 11.15 -0.80 6.26
C VAL A 57 10.26 0.41 6.48
N LEU A 58 10.78 1.62 6.25
CA LEU A 58 10.01 2.86 6.36
C LEU A 58 8.82 2.87 5.39
N GLY A 59 9.06 2.49 4.13
CA GLY A 59 8.03 2.31 3.12
C GLY A 59 6.96 1.33 3.60
N ALA A 60 7.36 0.16 4.09
CA ALA A 60 6.43 -0.86 4.59
C ALA A 60 5.56 -0.37 5.74
N VAL A 61 6.11 0.38 6.69
CA VAL A 61 5.34 0.96 7.80
C VAL A 61 4.32 1.98 7.30
N LEU A 62 4.72 2.90 6.41
CA LEU A 62 3.81 3.91 5.86
C LEU A 62 2.75 3.30 4.96
N GLY A 63 3.13 2.34 4.13
CA GLY A 63 2.19 1.58 3.30
C GLY A 63 1.19 0.81 4.14
N TYR A 64 1.64 0.20 5.24
CA TYR A 64 0.76 -0.50 6.17
C TYR A 64 -0.25 0.44 6.84
N ALA A 65 0.18 1.64 7.25
CA ALA A 65 -0.72 2.67 7.77
C ALA A 65 -1.77 3.08 6.73
N GLU A 66 -1.36 3.30 5.48
CA GLU A 66 -2.27 3.65 4.39
C GLU A 66 -3.26 2.52 4.09
N GLY A 67 -2.80 1.27 4.07
CA GLY A 67 -3.65 0.10 3.88
C GLY A 67 -4.67 -0.06 5.02
N LYS A 68 -4.30 0.29 6.27
CA LYS A 68 -5.24 0.34 7.40
C LYS A 68 -6.33 1.39 7.21
N TRP A 69 -5.97 2.61 6.81
CA TRP A 69 -6.97 3.66 6.57
C TRP A 69 -7.86 3.35 5.37
N THR A 70 -7.27 2.77 4.32
CA THR A 70 -8.00 2.26 3.17
C THR A 70 -9.01 1.19 3.61
N ALA A 71 -8.61 0.22 4.43
CA ALA A 71 -9.53 -0.78 4.99
C ALA A 71 -10.70 -0.15 5.77
N VAL A 72 -10.45 0.89 6.57
CA VAL A 72 -11.50 1.63 7.29
C VAL A 72 -12.44 2.36 6.31
N LEU A 73 -11.91 2.93 5.23
CA LEU A 73 -12.68 3.58 4.16
C LEU A 73 -13.64 2.59 3.51
N TRP A 74 -13.14 1.41 3.15
CA TRP A 74 -13.96 0.35 2.57
C TRP A 74 -15.02 -0.12 3.56
N ASP A 75 -14.66 -0.46 4.81
CA ASP A 75 -15.64 -0.88 5.83
C ASP A 75 -16.81 0.11 5.97
N ARG A 76 -16.52 1.42 5.97
CA ARG A 76 -17.54 2.45 6.18
C ARG A 76 -18.37 2.76 4.93
N TYR A 77 -17.73 2.89 3.77
CA TYR A 77 -18.36 3.51 2.60
C TYR A 77 -18.55 2.58 1.41
N TYR A 78 -18.09 1.33 1.46
CA TYR A 78 -18.10 0.45 0.29
C TYR A 78 -19.48 0.25 -0.33
N ILE A 79 -20.47 -0.12 0.49
CA ILE A 79 -21.84 -0.39 0.01
C ILE A 79 -22.48 0.90 -0.50
N ASP A 80 -22.28 2.02 0.20
CA ASP A 80 -22.84 3.30 -0.19
C ASP A 80 -22.18 3.85 -1.47
N ALA A 81 -20.90 3.53 -1.71
CA ALA A 81 -20.19 3.81 -2.96
C ALA A 81 -20.69 2.94 -4.12
N LEU A 82 -20.92 1.63 -3.89
CA LEU A 82 -21.50 0.73 -4.90
C LEU A 82 -22.91 1.18 -5.33
N LEU A 83 -23.70 1.68 -4.38
CA LEU A 83 -25.04 2.22 -4.64
C LEU A 83 -25.00 3.65 -5.20
N ARG A 84 -23.81 4.20 -5.51
CA ARG A 84 -23.60 5.57 -6.00
C ARG A 84 -24.17 6.66 -5.08
N ARG A 85 -24.34 6.37 -3.80
CA ARG A 85 -24.86 7.32 -2.79
C ARG A 85 -23.77 8.24 -2.28
N VAL A 86 -22.53 7.76 -2.26
CA VAL A 86 -21.36 8.50 -1.79
C VAL A 86 -20.23 8.32 -2.80
N LYS A 87 -19.57 9.40 -3.19
CA LYS A 87 -18.28 9.33 -3.89
C LYS A 87 -17.19 9.26 -2.83
N LEU A 88 -16.34 8.22 -2.88
CA LEU A 88 -15.28 8.01 -1.88
C LEU A 88 -14.38 9.24 -1.71
N TRP A 89 -14.08 9.93 -2.82
CA TRP A 89 -13.25 11.14 -2.86
C TRP A 89 -13.87 12.38 -2.18
N ASP A 90 -15.18 12.39 -1.96
CA ASP A 90 -15.85 13.51 -1.28
C ASP A 90 -15.82 13.35 0.25
N THR A 91 -15.55 12.14 0.75
CA THR A 91 -15.51 11.85 2.18
C THR A 91 -14.23 12.39 2.83
N SER A 92 -14.31 12.81 4.10
CA SER A 92 -13.14 13.28 4.85
C SER A 92 -12.03 12.22 4.94
N LEU A 93 -12.42 10.96 5.14
CA LEU A 93 -11.50 9.83 5.19
C LEU A 93 -10.86 9.57 3.81
N GLY A 94 -11.64 9.62 2.73
CA GLY A 94 -11.13 9.41 1.37
C GLY A 94 -10.17 10.52 0.92
N LYS A 95 -10.42 11.77 1.33
CA LYS A 95 -9.48 12.89 1.15
C LYS A 95 -8.19 12.67 1.93
N LEU A 96 -8.29 12.21 3.18
CA LEU A 96 -7.12 11.97 4.03
C LEU A 96 -6.24 10.83 3.50
N THR A 97 -6.81 9.68 3.11
CA THR A 97 -6.07 8.57 2.49
C THR A 97 -5.42 9.02 1.18
N THR A 98 -6.17 9.73 0.34
CA THR A 98 -5.64 10.29 -0.91
C THR A 98 -4.45 11.21 -0.66
N LEU A 99 -4.58 12.18 0.26
CA LEU A 99 -3.50 13.11 0.58
C LEU A 99 -2.28 12.36 1.11
N PHE A 100 -2.48 11.41 2.01
CA PHE A 100 -1.39 10.60 2.53
C PHE A 100 -0.69 9.80 1.43
N ALA A 101 -1.43 9.14 0.54
CA ALA A 101 -0.85 8.41 -0.58
C ALA A 101 -0.06 9.34 -1.50
N ILE A 102 -0.57 10.54 -1.79
CA ILE A 102 0.13 11.56 -2.59
C ILE A 102 1.42 11.99 -1.88
N PHE A 103 1.41 12.25 -0.57
CA PHE A 103 2.62 12.64 0.15
C PHE A 103 3.62 11.49 0.25
N ALA A 104 3.17 10.29 0.56
CA ALA A 104 4.02 9.11 0.71
C ALA A 104 4.68 8.70 -0.62
N LEU A 105 3.94 8.72 -1.73
CA LEU A 105 4.47 8.40 -3.06
C LEU A 105 5.13 9.60 -3.76
N GLY A 106 4.71 10.81 -3.39
CA GLY A 106 5.30 12.07 -3.86
C GLY A 106 6.69 12.29 -3.28
N LEU A 107 7.02 11.70 -2.13
CA LEU A 107 8.35 11.79 -1.53
C LEU A 107 9.44 11.17 -2.42
N PRO A 108 9.28 9.94 -2.95
CA PRO A 108 10.09 9.44 -4.04
C PRO A 108 10.13 10.39 -5.25
N ILE A 109 9.00 10.84 -5.77
CA ILE A 109 8.96 11.67 -6.98
C ILE A 109 9.72 13.00 -6.78
N ALA A 110 9.54 13.67 -5.65
CA ALA A 110 10.24 14.91 -5.34
C ALA A 110 11.76 14.70 -5.28
N LEU A 111 12.21 13.57 -4.73
CA LEU A 111 13.62 13.22 -4.69
C LEU A 111 14.17 12.88 -6.10
N THR A 112 13.35 12.39 -7.04
CA THR A 112 13.77 12.18 -8.45
C THR A 112 13.98 13.47 -9.25
N ILE A 113 13.55 14.63 -8.75
CA ILE A 113 13.69 15.91 -9.48
C ILE A 113 15.04 16.58 -9.18
N ILE A 114 15.76 16.12 -8.14
CA ILE A 114 17.01 16.74 -7.70
C ILE A 114 18.16 16.26 -8.63
N PRO A 115 18.87 17.19 -9.32
CA PRO A 115 19.88 16.85 -10.32
C PRO A 115 21.18 16.24 -9.76
N THR A 116 21.34 16.19 -8.43
CA THR A 116 22.48 15.56 -7.74
C THR A 116 22.26 14.07 -7.44
N GLN A 117 21.40 13.40 -8.21
CA GLN A 117 21.04 12.00 -7.97
C GLN A 117 22.26 11.08 -8.07
N THR A 118 22.50 10.37 -6.97
CA THR A 118 23.43 9.25 -6.93
C THR A 118 22.63 7.96 -7.06
N ARG A 119 23.25 6.90 -7.60
CA ARG A 119 22.65 5.56 -7.64
C ARG A 119 22.20 5.06 -6.25
N ALA A 120 22.78 5.60 -5.18
CA ALA A 120 22.37 5.32 -3.79
C ALA A 120 20.97 5.85 -3.48
N ILE A 121 20.62 7.06 -3.95
CA ILE A 121 19.29 7.66 -3.76
C ILE A 121 18.23 6.88 -4.53
N GLU A 122 18.50 6.56 -5.80
CA GLU A 122 17.63 5.72 -6.63
C GLU A 122 17.39 4.35 -5.97
N SER A 123 18.47 3.74 -5.46
CA SER A 123 18.40 2.46 -4.76
C SER A 123 17.50 2.50 -3.54
N ALA A 124 17.64 3.53 -2.71
CA ALA A 124 16.82 3.75 -1.53
C ALA A 124 15.34 4.01 -1.88
N MET A 125 15.08 4.81 -2.91
CA MET A 125 13.73 5.16 -3.32
C MET A 125 12.96 3.98 -3.89
N GLN A 126 13.58 3.20 -4.77
CA GLN A 126 12.95 2.00 -5.29
C GLN A 126 12.68 0.98 -4.17
N SER A 127 13.59 0.88 -3.19
CA SER A 127 13.38 0.06 -1.99
C SER A 127 12.19 0.56 -1.16
N TYR A 128 12.04 1.87 -1.00
CA TYR A 128 10.89 2.49 -0.35
C TYR A 128 9.57 2.12 -1.05
N VAL A 129 9.53 2.19 -2.38
CA VAL A 129 8.32 1.85 -3.15
C VAL A 129 7.94 0.38 -2.96
N PHE A 130 8.90 -0.55 -3.02
CA PHE A 130 8.62 -1.97 -2.73
C PHE A 130 8.08 -2.16 -1.31
N GLY A 131 8.67 -1.47 -0.33
CA GLY A 131 8.19 -1.46 1.04
C GLY A 131 6.73 -0.99 1.11
N PHE A 132 6.45 0.20 0.59
CA PHE A 132 5.13 0.83 0.64
C PHE A 132 4.05 -0.03 0.00
N VAL A 133 4.29 -0.53 -1.22
CA VAL A 133 3.35 -1.41 -1.90
C VAL A 133 3.16 -2.71 -1.12
N GLY A 134 4.24 -3.31 -0.60
CA GLY A 134 4.15 -4.52 0.22
C GLY A 134 3.34 -4.33 1.48
N GLY A 135 3.64 -3.30 2.27
CA GLY A 135 2.96 -3.00 3.52
C GLY A 135 1.47 -2.70 3.33
N MET A 136 1.13 -1.92 2.31
CA MET A 136 -0.27 -1.60 1.98
C MET A 136 -1.07 -2.85 1.64
N ASN A 137 -0.55 -3.69 0.74
CA ASN A 137 -1.24 -4.91 0.34
C ASN A 137 -1.32 -5.93 1.49
N PHE A 138 -0.32 -5.96 2.37
CA PHE A 138 -0.36 -6.80 3.57
C PHE A 138 -1.45 -6.35 4.56
N ALA A 139 -1.57 -5.05 4.83
CA ALA A 139 -2.64 -4.52 5.67
C ALA A 139 -4.04 -4.83 5.10
N LEU A 140 -4.22 -4.66 3.79
CA LEU A 140 -5.45 -5.02 3.09
C LEU A 140 -5.73 -6.52 3.16
N TYR A 141 -4.70 -7.36 3.03
CA TYR A 141 -4.82 -8.81 3.15
C TYR A 141 -5.34 -9.21 4.54
N LEU A 142 -4.75 -8.65 5.61
CA LEU A 142 -5.19 -8.92 6.98
C LEU A 142 -6.66 -8.52 7.18
N TRP A 143 -7.05 -7.35 6.66
CA TRP A 143 -8.43 -6.89 6.70
C TRP A 143 -9.39 -7.83 5.97
N VAL A 144 -9.09 -8.22 4.73
CA VAL A 144 -9.93 -9.14 3.94
C VAL A 144 -10.08 -10.50 4.63
N ARG A 145 -9.01 -10.98 5.29
CA ARG A 145 -9.01 -12.25 6.03
C ARG A 145 -9.66 -12.15 7.41
N GLY A 146 -9.94 -10.94 7.91
CA GLY A 146 -10.43 -10.71 9.26
C GLY A 146 -9.42 -11.10 10.34
N LEU A 147 -8.12 -11.05 10.01
CA LEU A 147 -7.04 -11.30 10.94
C LEU A 147 -6.78 -10.04 11.79
N PRO A 148 -6.22 -10.19 13.01
CA PRO A 148 -5.91 -9.04 13.86
C PRO A 148 -5.04 -8.02 13.11
N LYS A 149 -5.44 -6.77 13.26
CA LYS A 149 -4.83 -5.58 12.65
C LYS A 149 -3.70 -5.06 13.53
#